data_AF-A0A9W4GUG1-F1
#
_entry.id   AF-A0A9W4GUG1-F1
#
_cell.length_a   1.000
_cell.length_b   1.000
_cell.length_c   1.000
_cell.angle_alpha   90.00
_cell.angle_beta   90.00
_cell.angle_gamma   90.00
#
_symmetry.space_group_name_H-M   'P 1'
#
loop_
_entity.id
_entity.type
_entity.pdbx_description
1 polymer ?
#
loop_
_entity_poly.entity_id
_entity_poly.type
_entity_poly.pdbx_seq_one_letter_code
_entity_poly.pdbx_strand_id
1 'polypeptide(L)'
;MDPTSGTAANGVQDAYQDGNVLAGPLSEIFAVDLTAAMSRCARCDSTGAVATLRVYGRPPALVARCPSCGEVVLRIVRSPGNTWLDLRGTVTLNIPMDTP
;
A
#
# COMPACT_ATOMS: atom_id res chain seq x y z
N MET A 1 -35.04 -26.75 -39.21
CA MET A 1 -35.66 -25.68 -38.41
C MET A 1 -35.03 -25.75 -37.03
N ASP A 2 -34.13 -24.80 -36.76
CA ASP A 2 -33.64 -24.47 -35.41
C ASP A 2 -34.65 -23.50 -34.76
N PRO A 3 -34.74 -23.44 -33.42
CA PRO A 3 -34.21 -22.22 -32.83
C PRO A 3 -33.50 -22.46 -31.49
N THR A 4 -32.20 -22.17 -31.51
CA THR A 4 -31.52 -21.36 -30.51
C THR A 4 -32.37 -20.13 -30.15
N SER A 5 -32.79 -20.02 -28.89
CA SER A 5 -33.13 -18.74 -28.23
C SER A 5 -33.29 -18.94 -26.72
N GLY A 6 -32.21 -19.40 -26.07
CA GLY A 6 -32.00 -19.13 -24.66
C GLY A 6 -31.18 -17.87 -24.55
N THR A 7 -31.85 -16.73 -24.37
CA THR A 7 -31.29 -15.39 -24.17
C THR A 7 -30.02 -15.44 -23.35
N ALA A 8 -28.91 -14.99 -23.94
CA ALA A 8 -27.67 -14.73 -23.24
C ALA A 8 -28.00 -13.90 -21.99
N ALA A 9 -27.79 -14.49 -20.81
CA ALA A 9 -27.75 -13.73 -19.59
C ALA A 9 -26.64 -12.69 -19.78
N ASN A 10 -27.04 -11.45 -20.05
CA ASN A 10 -26.18 -10.30 -20.17
C ASN A 10 -25.69 -9.95 -18.75
N GLY A 11 -24.89 -10.84 -18.18
CA GLY A 11 -24.12 -10.55 -17.00
C GLY A 11 -23.02 -9.60 -17.42
N VAL A 12 -22.98 -8.41 -16.84
CA VAL A 12 -21.79 -7.57 -16.87
C VAL A 12 -20.67 -8.45 -16.33
N GLN A 13 -19.80 -8.94 -17.21
CA GLN A 13 -18.55 -9.52 -16.77
C GLN A 13 -17.75 -8.32 -16.24
N ASP A 14 -17.63 -8.22 -14.92
CA ASP A 14 -16.69 -7.28 -14.32
C ASP A 14 -15.30 -7.65 -14.84
N ALA A 15 -14.83 -6.89 -15.82
CA ALA A 15 -13.52 -7.11 -16.42
C ALA A 15 -12.44 -6.71 -15.41
N TYR A 16 -11.96 -7.67 -14.62
CA TYR A 16 -10.81 -7.49 -13.76
C TYR A 16 -9.52 -7.74 -14.54
N GLN A 17 -8.51 -6.90 -14.32
CA GLN A 17 -7.15 -7.13 -14.80
C GLN A 17 -6.30 -7.73 -13.69
N ASP A 18 -5.30 -8.53 -14.03
CA ASP A 18 -4.37 -9.05 -13.04
C ASP A 18 -3.47 -7.94 -12.47
N GLY A 19 -2.89 -8.18 -11.30
CA GLY A 19 -2.11 -7.17 -10.57
C GLY A 19 -0.89 -6.63 -11.30
N ASN A 20 -0.43 -7.25 -12.39
CA ASN A 20 0.71 -6.72 -13.16
C ASN A 20 0.40 -5.36 -13.78
N VAL A 21 -0.87 -4.97 -13.96
CA VAL A 21 -1.24 -3.61 -14.41
C VAL A 21 -0.77 -2.52 -13.44
N LEU A 22 -0.49 -2.86 -12.18
CA LEU A 22 0.06 -1.95 -11.19
C LEU A 22 1.58 -1.74 -11.31
N ALA A 23 2.27 -2.47 -12.20
CA ALA A 23 3.73 -2.40 -12.33
C ALA A 23 4.22 -0.98 -12.61
N GLY A 24 3.56 -0.24 -13.51
CA GLY A 24 3.87 1.16 -13.79
C GLY A 24 3.64 2.05 -12.55
N PRO A 25 2.39 2.19 -12.07
CA PRO A 25 2.07 3.05 -10.93
C PRO A 25 2.89 2.75 -9.66
N LEU A 26 3.13 1.48 -9.33
CA LEU A 26 3.93 1.12 -8.16
C LEU A 26 5.42 1.44 -8.34
N SER A 27 5.95 1.35 -9.57
CA SER A 27 7.34 1.71 -9.83
C SER A 27 7.62 3.19 -9.54
N GLU A 28 6.63 4.07 -9.78
CA GLU A 28 6.71 5.50 -9.48
C GLU A 28 6.72 5.77 -7.96
N ILE A 29 5.85 5.06 -7.22
CA ILE A 29 5.72 5.18 -5.76
C ILE A 29 7.00 4.80 -5.01
N PHE A 30 7.72 3.78 -5.47
CA PHE A 30 8.95 3.33 -4.80
C PHE A 30 10.19 4.12 -5.24
N ALA A 31 10.07 5.01 -6.24
CA ALA A 31 11.14 5.91 -6.67
C ALA A 31 11.19 7.23 -5.85
N VAL A 32 10.13 7.56 -5.12
CA VAL A 32 10.01 8.79 -4.33
C VAL A 32 10.37 8.61 -2.85
N ASP A 33 10.67 9.72 -2.16
CA ASP A 33 10.90 9.72 -0.71
C ASP A 33 9.59 9.49 0.06
N LEU A 34 9.33 8.24 0.42
CA LEU A 34 8.16 7.84 1.20
C LEU A 34 8.13 8.41 2.62
N THR A 35 9.22 9.01 3.13
CA THR A 35 9.18 9.63 4.46
C THR A 35 8.26 10.86 4.50
N ALA A 36 8.03 11.51 3.36
CA ALA A 36 7.07 12.60 3.20
C ALA A 36 5.61 12.13 3.06
N ALA A 37 5.36 10.83 2.82
CA ALA A 37 4.01 10.30 2.67
C ALA A 37 3.21 10.44 3.97
N MET A 38 1.92 10.79 3.87
CA MET A 38 1.02 10.87 5.02
C MET A 38 0.40 9.50 5.30
N SER A 39 0.71 8.95 6.47
CA SER A 39 0.13 7.69 6.96
C SER A 39 -1.07 7.96 7.86
N ARG A 40 -2.11 7.12 7.77
CA ARG A 40 -3.22 7.08 8.73
C ARG A 40 -3.12 5.81 9.59
N CYS A 41 -3.01 5.97 10.91
CA CYS A 41 -2.90 4.86 11.84
C CYS A 41 -4.19 4.02 11.91
N ALA A 42 -4.08 2.71 11.71
CA ALA A 42 -5.23 1.79 11.75
C ALA A 42 -5.86 1.61 13.13
N ARG A 43 -5.19 2.06 14.20
CA ARG A 43 -5.69 1.92 15.57
C ARG A 43 -6.37 3.16 16.12
N CYS A 44 -5.85 4.35 15.83
CA CYS A 44 -6.35 5.59 16.44
C CYS A 44 -6.64 6.70 15.43
N ASP A 45 -6.61 6.40 14.12
CA ASP A 45 -6.90 7.31 13.01
C ASP A 45 -6.00 8.56 12.89
N SER A 46 -5.03 8.72 13.80
CA SER A 46 -4.04 9.78 13.73
C SER A 46 -3.33 9.75 12.38
N THR A 47 -3.30 10.91 11.72
CA THR A 47 -2.69 11.09 10.41
C THR A 47 -1.46 11.97 10.53
N GLY A 48 -0.35 11.54 9.93
CA GLY A 48 0.92 12.26 9.98
C GLY A 48 1.92 11.70 8.98
N ALA A 49 2.92 12.51 8.64
CA ALA A 49 4.00 12.08 7.74
C ALA A 49 4.73 10.87 8.32
N VAL A 50 5.14 9.93 7.47
CA VAL A 50 5.90 8.73 7.87
C VAL A 50 7.16 9.12 8.65
N ALA A 51 7.81 10.24 8.28
CA ALA A 51 8.96 10.82 8.98
C ALA A 51 8.70 11.13 10.47
N THR A 52 7.44 11.29 10.89
CA THR A 52 7.08 11.62 12.28
C THR A 52 6.84 10.37 13.15
N LEU A 53 6.85 9.17 12.56
CA LEU A 53 6.69 7.93 13.29
C LEU A 53 7.91 7.67 14.19
N ARG A 54 7.68 7.03 15.34
CA ARG A 54 8.76 6.62 16.24
C ARG A 54 9.37 5.31 15.73
N VAL A 55 10.58 5.38 15.19
CA VAL A 55 11.28 4.23 14.60
C VAL A 55 12.20 3.56 15.62
N TYR A 56 12.12 2.23 15.71
CA TYR A 56 12.93 1.39 16.57
C TYR A 56 13.65 0.31 15.74
N GLY A 57 14.83 -0.10 16.20
CA GLY A 57 15.65 -1.13 15.57
C GLY A 57 16.86 -0.57 14.82
N ARG A 58 17.51 -1.44 14.05
CA ARG A 58 18.65 -1.12 13.17
C ARG A 58 18.65 -2.09 12.00
N PRO A 59 19.34 -1.80 10.89
CA PRO A 59 19.47 -2.75 9.79
C PRO A 59 19.84 -4.17 10.28
N PRO A 60 19.19 -5.21 9.74
CA PRO A 60 18.28 -5.18 8.58
C PRO A 60 16.79 -4.91 8.90
N ALA A 61 16.40 -4.64 10.15
CA ALA A 61 15.00 -4.59 10.56
C ALA A 61 14.63 -3.31 11.33
N LEU A 62 13.59 -2.62 10.87
CA LEU A 62 13.05 -1.41 11.51
C LEU A 62 11.55 -1.55 11.74
N VAL A 63 11.07 -1.00 12.86
CA VAL A 63 9.65 -0.96 13.24
C VAL A 63 9.28 0.48 13.53
N ALA A 64 8.29 1.03 12.82
CA ALA A 64 7.80 2.38 13.05
C ALA A 64 6.46 2.35 13.79
N ARG A 65 6.34 3.15 14.85
CA ARG A 65 5.15 3.23 15.71
C ARG A 65 4.49 4.59 15.65
N CYS A 66 3.16 4.59 15.77
CA CYS A 66 2.35 5.79 15.86
C CYS A 66 2.77 6.62 17.09
N PRO A 67 3.09 7.92 16.93
CA PRO A 67 3.46 8.76 18.08
C PRO A 67 2.28 9.02 19.03
N SER A 68 1.04 8.91 18.56
CA SER A 68 -0.17 9.15 19.36
C SER A 68 -0.57 7.98 20.24
N CYS A 69 -0.50 6.74 19.75
CA CYS A 69 -0.99 5.56 20.47
C CYS A 69 0.02 4.41 20.63
N GLY A 70 1.20 4.49 20.01
CA GLY A 70 2.23 3.45 20.08
C GLY A 70 1.98 2.22 19.19
N GLU A 71 0.87 2.15 18.45
CA GLU A 71 0.59 1.06 17.50
C GLU A 71 1.71 0.91 16.47
N VAL A 72 2.01 -0.32 16.03
CA VAL A 72 2.98 -0.54 14.95
C VAL A 72 2.33 -0.18 13.62
N VAL A 73 2.78 0.92 13.01
CA VAL A 73 2.23 1.45 11.76
C VAL A 73 2.86 0.77 10.55
N LEU A 74 4.19 0.60 10.55
CA LEU A 74 4.91 -0.15 9.51
C LEU A 74 6.10 -0.95 10.06
N ARG A 75 6.48 -2.00 9.33
CA ARG A 75 7.74 -2.72 9.54
C ARG A 75 8.46 -2.90 8.21
N ILE A 76 9.78 -2.76 8.22
CA ILE A 76 10.62 -3.06 7.06
C ILE A 76 11.74 -4.01 7.48
N VAL A 77 11.92 -5.10 6.72
CA VAL A 77 12.99 -6.07 6.92
C VAL A 77 13.69 -6.33 5.60
N ARG A 78 15.00 -6.12 5.55
CA ARG A 78 15.82 -6.43 4.38
C ARG A 78 16.43 -7.82 4.50
N SER A 79 16.40 -8.58 3.41
CA SER A 79 17.04 -9.87 3.27
C SER A 79 17.83 -9.90 1.96
N PRO A 80 18.74 -10.86 1.73
CA PRO A 80 19.39 -11.00 0.44
C PRO A 80 18.35 -11.12 -0.69
N GLY A 81 18.36 -10.15 -1.61
CA GLY A 81 17.49 -10.11 -2.78
C GLY A 81 16.05 -9.63 -2.54
N ASN A 82 15.59 -9.45 -1.29
CA ASN A 82 14.19 -9.11 -1.01
C ASN A 82 14.03 -8.12 0.14
N THR A 83 13.00 -7.27 0.07
CA THR A 83 12.56 -6.41 1.18
C THR A 83 11.13 -6.77 1.55
N TRP A 84 10.89 -7.02 2.83
CA TRP A 84 9.55 -7.18 3.40
C TRP A 84 9.07 -5.84 3.92
N LEU A 85 7.87 -5.43 3.47
CA LEU A 85 7.18 -4.23 3.95
C LEU A 85 5.81 -4.64 4.50
N ASP A 86 5.62 -4.50 5.82
CA ASP A 86 4.35 -4.74 6.50
C ASP A 86 3.67 -3.39 6.79
N LEU A 87 2.47 -3.19 6.25
CA LEU A 87 1.67 -1.97 6.39
C LEU A 87 0.33 -2.22 7.09
N ARG A 88 0.14 -3.36 7.78
CA ARG A 88 -1.15 -3.69 8.43
C ARG A 88 -1.63 -2.65 9.44
N GLY A 89 -0.72 -1.89 10.05
CA GLY A 89 -1.05 -0.78 10.95
C GLY A 89 -1.35 0.56 10.26
N THR A 90 -1.36 0.58 8.93
CA THR A 90 -1.59 1.75 8.10
C THR A 90 -2.89 1.56 7.30
N VAL A 91 -3.87 2.46 7.48
CA VAL A 91 -5.11 2.45 6.69
C VAL A 91 -4.83 2.91 5.26
N THR A 92 -4.08 4.00 5.13
CA THR A 92 -3.74 4.63 3.85
C THR A 92 -2.35 5.26 3.92
N LEU A 93 -1.65 5.27 2.79
CA LEU A 93 -0.53 6.15 2.51
C LEU A 93 -0.94 7.13 1.42
N ASN A 94 -0.90 8.43 1.72
CA ASN A 94 -0.99 9.47 0.70
C ASN A 94 0.44 9.90 0.34
N ILE A 95 0.85 9.61 -0.89
CA ILE A 95 2.20 9.82 -1.38
C ILE A 95 2.20 11.08 -2.24
N PRO A 96 3.01 12.10 -1.90
CA PRO A 96 3.18 13.25 -2.77
C PRO A 96 3.92 12.80 -4.05
N MET A 97 3.31 13.09 -5.20
CA MET A 97 3.90 12.84 -6.51
C MET A 97 4.17 14.18 -7.18
N ASP A 98 5.35 14.32 -7.80
CA ASP A 98 5.61 15.47 -8.67
C ASP A 98 4.61 15.45 -9.82
N THR A 99 4.04 16.61 -10.14
CA THR A 99 3.16 16.72 -11.31
C THR A 99 4.03 16.58 -12.57
N PRO A 100 3.63 15.77 -13.57
CA PRO A 100 4.37 15.64 -14.82
C PRO A 100 4.65 16.97 -15.52
#